data_AF-A0A9N8WIN4-F1
#
_entry.id   AF-A0A9N8WIN4-F1
#
_cell.length_a   1.000
_cell.length_b   1.000
_cell.length_c   1.000
_cell.angle_alpha   90.00
_cell.angle_beta   90.00
_cell.angle_gamma   90.00
#
_symmetry.space_group_name_H-M   'P 1'
#
loop_
_entity.id
_entity.type
_entity.pdbx_description
1 polymer ?
#
loop_
_entity_poly.entity_id
_entity_poly.type
_entity_poly.pdbx_seq_one_letter_code
_entity_poly.pdbx_strand_id
1 'polypeptide(L)'
;MSKAWSPNEDKILARLGNRENMRKMRATYLNHKTAKQCADRLRNIREYVDGPFAPFECDMIRHLYQKYGPRWGRMSEVLDRSPQTIMERWQTMDQEAAKIRKKMAISRLLS
;
A
#
# COMPACT_ATOMS: atom_id res chain seq x y z
N MET A 1 -16.26 -27.30 0.47
CA MET A 1 -16.80 -25.95 0.72
C MET A 1 -15.98 -25.30 1.83
N SER A 2 -15.37 -24.13 1.62
CA SER A 2 -14.60 -23.48 2.69
C SER A 2 -15.52 -22.87 3.74
N LYS A 3 -15.27 -23.16 5.03
CA LYS A 3 -16.00 -22.57 6.17
C LYS A 3 -16.00 -21.03 6.06
N ALA A 4 -17.14 -20.40 6.34
CA ALA A 4 -17.29 -18.94 6.36
C ALA A 4 -16.29 -18.29 7.33
N TRP A 5 -15.97 -17.01 7.12
CA TRP A 5 -15.17 -16.21 8.05
C TRP A 5 -16.06 -15.72 9.19
N SER A 6 -15.57 -15.81 10.42
CA SER A 6 -16.23 -15.27 11.60
C SER A 6 -15.67 -13.90 12.00
N PRO A 7 -16.44 -13.05 12.69
CA PRO A 7 -15.97 -11.73 13.14
C PRO A 7 -14.74 -11.82 14.06
N ASN A 8 -14.60 -12.92 14.83
CA ASN A 8 -13.46 -13.11 15.70
C ASN A 8 -12.17 -13.38 14.91
N GLU A 9 -12.27 -14.16 13.83
CA GLU A 9 -11.16 -14.41 12.91
C GLU A 9 -10.74 -13.11 12.19
N ASP A 10 -11.69 -12.25 11.82
CA ASP A 10 -11.40 -10.95 11.22
C ASP A 10 -10.67 -10.02 12.20
N LYS A 11 -11.06 -9.98 13.48
CA LYS A 11 -10.33 -9.22 14.53
C LYS A 11 -8.90 -9.72 14.72
N ILE A 12 -8.74 -11.04 14.71
CA ILE A 12 -7.46 -11.74 14.81
C ILE A 12 -6.57 -11.36 13.60
N LEU A 13 -7.12 -11.36 12.38
CA LEU A 13 -6.42 -10.93 11.18
C LEU A 13 -6.10 -9.42 11.21
N ALA A 14 -7.02 -8.56 11.61
CA ALA A 14 -6.78 -7.11 11.66
C ALA A 14 -5.68 -6.73 12.67
N ARG A 15 -5.64 -7.40 13.84
CA ARG A 15 -4.69 -7.07 14.91
C ARG A 15 -3.28 -7.63 14.66
N LEU A 16 -3.18 -8.80 14.05
CA LEU A 16 -1.94 -9.57 13.98
C LEU A 16 -1.54 -9.95 12.54
N GLY A 17 -2.33 -9.55 11.55
CA GLY A 17 -2.10 -9.79 10.14
C GLY A 17 -1.00 -8.90 9.59
N ASN A 18 0.25 -9.30 9.83
CA ASN A 18 1.37 -8.88 9.00
C ASN A 18 2.03 -10.12 8.39
N ARG A 19 2.84 -9.92 7.35
CA ARG A 19 3.43 -11.02 6.57
C ARG A 19 4.27 -11.97 7.45
N GLU A 20 4.87 -11.46 8.51
CA GLU A 20 5.71 -12.20 9.46
C GLU A 20 4.91 -13.02 10.47
N ASN A 21 3.81 -12.45 10.98
CA ASN A 21 2.94 -13.08 11.97
C ASN A 21 1.94 -14.04 11.35
N MET A 22 1.66 -13.93 10.04
CA MET A 22 0.69 -14.78 9.34
C MET A 22 0.95 -16.28 9.54
N ARG A 23 2.22 -16.70 9.64
CA ARG A 23 2.60 -18.10 9.92
C ARG A 23 2.19 -18.53 11.33
N LYS A 24 2.49 -17.71 12.34
CA LYS A 24 2.16 -17.97 13.76
C LYS A 24 0.64 -17.96 13.99
N MET A 25 -0.04 -17.03 13.34
CA MET A 25 -1.49 -16.87 13.40
C MET A 25 -2.24 -18.11 12.88
N ARG A 26 -1.76 -18.69 11.78
CA ARG A 26 -2.31 -19.94 11.26
C ARG A 26 -2.11 -21.13 12.17
N ALA A 27 -0.92 -21.28 12.74
CA ALA A 27 -0.66 -22.40 13.63
C ALA A 27 -1.56 -22.39 14.89
N THR A 28 -1.92 -21.19 15.37
CA THR A 28 -2.56 -21.01 16.68
C THR A 28 -4.07 -20.76 16.59
N TYR A 29 -4.51 -19.90 15.67
CA TYR A 29 -5.88 -19.38 15.64
C TYR A 29 -6.64 -19.75 14.36
N LEU A 30 -5.94 -19.94 13.24
CA LEU A 30 -6.52 -20.16 11.92
C LEU A 30 -6.00 -21.47 11.29
N ASN A 31 -5.87 -22.53 12.08
CA ASN A 31 -5.28 -23.81 11.66
C ASN A 31 -6.04 -24.51 10.53
N HIS A 32 -7.31 -24.17 10.38
CA HIS A 32 -8.20 -24.67 9.34
C HIS A 32 -8.26 -23.76 8.09
N LYS A 33 -7.46 -22.69 8.04
CA LYS A 33 -7.35 -21.77 6.89
C LYS A 33 -5.92 -21.80 6.30
N THR A 34 -5.82 -21.74 4.99
CA THR A 34 -4.53 -21.66 4.29
C THR A 34 -3.93 -20.24 4.38
N ALA A 35 -2.62 -20.11 4.15
CA ALA A 35 -1.95 -18.80 4.12
C ALA A 35 -2.55 -17.89 3.05
N LYS A 36 -2.91 -18.46 1.91
CA LYS A 36 -3.59 -17.73 0.83
C LYS A 36 -4.94 -17.20 1.28
N GLN A 37 -5.79 -18.04 1.90
CA GLN A 37 -7.09 -17.61 2.42
C GLN A 37 -6.95 -16.46 3.45
N CYS A 38 -5.98 -16.56 4.36
CA CYS A 38 -5.73 -15.51 5.35
C CYS A 38 -5.25 -14.21 4.70
N ALA A 39 -4.34 -14.28 3.73
CA ALA A 39 -3.84 -13.12 2.99
C ALA A 39 -4.94 -12.42 2.20
N ASP A 40 -5.79 -13.21 1.52
CA ASP A 40 -6.89 -12.70 0.73
C ASP A 40 -7.95 -12.05 1.64
N ARG A 41 -8.28 -12.68 2.77
CA ARG A 41 -9.23 -12.09 3.74
C ARG A 41 -8.68 -10.83 4.38
N LEU A 42 -7.41 -10.84 4.82
CA LEU A 42 -6.75 -9.68 5.40
C LEU A 42 -6.78 -8.49 4.45
N ARG A 43 -6.53 -8.71 3.16
CA ARG A 43 -6.61 -7.66 2.13
C ARG A 43 -8.03 -7.09 2.01
N ASN A 44 -9.06 -7.92 2.18
CA ASN A 44 -10.45 -7.51 2.06
C ASN A 44 -10.99 -6.78 3.31
N ILE A 45 -10.45 -7.07 4.50
CA ILE A 45 -10.86 -6.43 5.76
C ILE A 45 -9.99 -5.23 6.13
N ARG A 46 -8.81 -5.07 5.50
CA ARG A 46 -7.94 -3.92 5.74
C ARG A 46 -8.61 -2.70 5.11
N GLU A 47 -8.89 -1.71 5.93
CA GLU A 47 -9.33 -0.40 5.47
C GLU A 47 -8.09 0.41 5.08
N TYR A 48 -8.07 0.95 3.87
CA TYR A 48 -7.01 1.85 3.44
C TYR A 48 -7.30 3.27 3.95
N VAL A 49 -6.23 4.00 4.29
CA VAL A 49 -6.35 5.42 4.62
C VAL A 49 -6.78 6.19 3.37
N ASP A 50 -7.96 6.80 3.45
CA ASP A 50 -8.49 7.69 2.44
C ASP A 50 -8.06 9.15 2.69
N GLY A 51 -8.11 10.00 1.66
CA GLY A 51 -7.83 11.42 1.75
C GLY A 51 -6.47 11.86 1.16
N PRO A 52 -6.07 13.13 1.36
CA PRO A 52 -4.89 13.70 0.71
C PRO A 52 -3.59 13.03 1.16
N PHE A 53 -2.60 12.94 0.26
CA PHE A 53 -1.27 12.45 0.61
C PHE A 53 -0.46 13.53 1.32
N ALA A 54 0.03 13.21 2.50
CA ALA A 54 0.98 14.05 3.20
C ALA A 54 2.34 14.11 2.46
N PRO A 55 3.14 15.17 2.69
CA PRO A 55 4.46 15.29 2.06
C PRO A 55 5.38 14.10 2.33
N PHE A 56 5.40 13.59 3.57
CA PHE A 56 6.21 12.42 3.94
C PHE A 56 5.79 11.15 3.20
N GLU A 57 4.49 10.98 2.93
CA GLU A 57 3.99 9.85 2.14
C GLU A 57 4.47 9.98 0.69
N CYS A 58 4.45 11.18 0.13
CA CYS A 58 4.98 11.44 -1.22
C CYS A 58 6.48 11.13 -1.31
N ASP A 59 7.27 11.52 -0.30
CA ASP A 59 8.70 11.18 -0.23
C ASP A 59 8.93 9.68 -0.11
N MET A 60 8.11 9.00 0.68
CA MET A 60 8.15 7.55 0.81
C MET A 60 7.80 6.85 -0.50
N ILE A 61 6.81 7.32 -1.26
CA ILE A 61 6.49 6.79 -2.59
C ILE A 61 7.70 6.92 -3.51
N ARG A 62 8.38 8.07 -3.54
CA ARG A 62 9.60 8.27 -4.34
C ARG A 62 10.70 7.30 -3.94
N HIS A 63 10.97 7.17 -2.65
CA HIS A 63 11.99 6.27 -2.14
C HIS A 63 11.69 4.80 -2.49
N LEU A 64 10.45 4.36 -2.28
CA LEU A 64 10.02 3.00 -2.59
C LEU A 64 10.03 2.74 -4.10
N TYR A 65 9.68 3.72 -4.93
CA TYR A 65 9.74 3.59 -6.39
C TYR A 65 11.18 3.47 -6.89
N GLN A 66 12.11 4.26 -6.36
CA GLN A 66 13.54 4.11 -6.67
C GLN A 66 14.06 2.72 -6.29
N LYS A 67 13.61 2.19 -5.14
CA LYS A 67 14.06 0.89 -4.63
C LYS A 67 13.44 -0.30 -5.36
N TYR A 68 12.17 -0.22 -5.73
CA TYR A 68 11.39 -1.38 -6.17
C TYR A 68 10.71 -1.23 -7.54
N GLY A 69 10.74 -0.04 -8.15
CA GLY A 69 9.98 0.28 -9.35
C GLY A 69 8.47 0.40 -9.09
N PRO A 70 7.61 0.22 -10.11
CA PRO A 70 6.15 0.39 -10.02
C PRO A 70 5.45 -0.78 -9.31
N ARG A 71 5.94 -1.17 -8.13
CA ARG A 71 5.37 -2.24 -7.30
C ARG A 71 4.38 -1.68 -6.26
N TRP A 72 3.27 -1.14 -6.75
CA TRP A 72 2.26 -0.44 -5.93
C TRP A 72 1.70 -1.28 -4.79
N GLY A 73 1.47 -2.58 -5.01
CA GLY A 73 1.01 -3.48 -3.95
C GLY A 73 1.98 -3.58 -2.77
N ARG A 74 3.30 -3.49 -3.04
CA ARG A 74 4.31 -3.48 -1.97
C ARG A 74 4.35 -2.15 -1.23
N MET A 75 4.12 -1.04 -1.93
CA MET A 75 4.04 0.29 -1.32
C MET A 75 2.78 0.43 -0.46
N SER A 76 1.67 -0.16 -0.92
CA SER A 76 0.40 -0.24 -0.19
C SER A 76 0.54 -0.95 1.16
N GLU A 77 1.36 -2.00 1.22
CA GLU A 77 1.66 -2.67 2.49
C GLU A 77 2.34 -1.73 3.51
N VAL A 78 3.14 -0.77 3.05
CA VAL A 78 3.93 0.17 3.88
C VAL A 78 3.17 1.45 4.21
N LEU A 79 2.43 1.99 3.26
CA LEU A 79 1.74 3.29 3.37
C LEU A 79 0.33 3.19 3.94
N ASP A 80 -0.21 1.97 4.11
CA ASP A 80 -1.63 1.77 4.44
C ASP A 80 -2.59 2.47 3.45
N ARG A 81 -2.13 2.69 2.21
CA ARG A 81 -2.91 3.29 1.10
C ARG A 81 -3.26 2.24 0.06
N SER A 82 -4.35 2.46 -0.68
CA SER A 82 -4.71 1.55 -1.78
C SER A 82 -3.62 1.57 -2.88
N PRO A 83 -3.29 0.44 -3.52
CA PRO A 83 -2.30 0.41 -4.61
C PRO A 83 -2.67 1.34 -5.77
N GLN A 84 -3.97 1.47 -6.05
CA GLN A 84 -4.49 2.33 -7.12
C GLN A 84 -4.27 3.80 -6.78
N THR A 85 -4.63 4.23 -5.57
CA THR A 85 -4.47 5.62 -5.12
C THR A 85 -2.99 6.04 -5.08
N ILE A 86 -2.08 5.12 -4.74
CA ILE A 86 -0.62 5.36 -4.82
C ILE A 86 -0.18 5.57 -6.28
N MET A 87 -0.65 4.75 -7.21
CA MET A 87 -0.32 4.86 -8.64
C MET A 87 -0.81 6.19 -9.21
N GLU A 88 -2.07 6.56 -8.95
CA GLU A 88 -2.65 7.83 -9.36
C GLU A 88 -1.84 9.01 -8.80
N ARG A 89 -1.51 8.95 -7.50
CA ARG A 89 -0.68 9.98 -6.87
C ARG A 89 0.70 10.11 -7.51
N TRP A 90 1.35 8.99 -7.82
CA TRP A 90 2.65 8.98 -8.51
C TRP A 90 2.57 9.68 -9.87
N GLN A 91 1.54 9.39 -10.66
CA GLN A 91 1.34 10.03 -11.97
C GLN A 91 1.15 11.54 -11.83
N THR A 92 0.35 11.99 -10.86
CA THR A 92 0.17 13.42 -10.59
C THR A 92 1.50 14.08 -10.20
N MET A 93 2.27 13.47 -9.30
CA MET A 93 3.57 13.99 -8.85
C MET A 93 4.59 14.10 -9.99
N ASP A 94 4.63 13.11 -10.90
CA ASP A 94 5.56 13.14 -12.03
C ASP A 94 5.19 14.24 -13.05
N GLN A 95 3.90 14.42 -13.31
CA GLN A 95 3.40 15.51 -14.16
C GLN A 95 3.69 16.89 -13.56
N GLU A 96 3.49 17.07 -12.26
CA GLU A 96 3.85 18.29 -11.53
C GLU A 96 5.34 18.59 -11.66
N ALA A 97 6.20 17.58 -11.45
CA ALA A 97 7.64 17.72 -11.59
C ALA A 97 8.05 18.10 -13.03
N ALA A 98 7.40 17.53 -14.04
CA ALA A 98 7.66 17.86 -15.44
C ALA A 98 7.33 19.33 -15.77
N LYS A 99 6.20 19.84 -15.27
CA LYS A 99 5.80 21.25 -15.43
C LYS A 99 6.81 22.19 -14.78
N ILE A 100 7.26 21.86 -13.57
CA ILE A 100 8.25 22.63 -12.82
C ILE A 100 9.58 22.69 -13.59
N ARG A 101 10.06 21.55 -14.10
CA ARG A 101 11.29 21.49 -14.92
C ARG A 101 11.20 22.39 -16.16
N LYS A 102 10.07 22.37 -16.88
CA LYS A 102 9.85 23.23 -18.05
C LYS A 102 9.84 24.71 -17.69
N LYS A 103 9.17 25.10 -16.60
CA LYS A 103 9.13 26.50 -16.12
C LYS A 103 10.52 27.01 -15.74
N MET A 104 11.30 26.19 -15.02
CA MET A 104 12.67 26.55 -14.65
C MET A 104 13.59 26.70 -15.88
N ALA A 105 13.46 25.81 -16.87
CA ALA A 105 14.22 25.91 -18.10
C ALA A 105 13.92 27.21 -18.87
N ILE A 106 12.64 27.60 -18.97
CA ILE A 106 12.24 28.87 -19.61
C ILE A 106 12.80 30.07 -18.83
N SER A 107 12.68 30.08 -17.51
CA SER A 107 13.21 31.17 -16.68
C SER A 107 14.71 31.37 -16.88
N ARG A 108 15.47 30.27 -17.00
CA ARG A 108 16.92 30.29 -17.20
C ARG A 108 17.34 30.78 -18.60
N LEU A 109 16.47 30.65 -19.60
CA LEU A 109 16.73 31.15 -20.96
C LEU A 109 16.42 32.66 -21.11
N LEU A 110 15.66 33.22 -20.17
CA LEU A 110 15.26 34.64 -20.17
C LEU A 110 16.06 35.49 -19.17
N SER A 111 17.06 34.89 -18.51
CA SER A 111 18.00 35.54 -17.57
C SER A 111 19.35 35.76 -18.26
#